data_AF-A0A7X8EMX7-F1
#
_entry.id   AF-A0A7X8EMX7-F1
#
_cell.length_a   1.000
_cell.length_b   1.000
_cell.length_c   1.000
_cell.angle_alpha   90.00
_cell.angle_beta   90.00
_cell.angle_gamma   90.00
#
_symmetry.space_group_name_H-M   'P 1'
#
loop_
_entity.id
_entity.type
_entity.pdbx_description
1 polymer ?
#
loop_
_entity_poly.entity_id
_entity_poly.type
_entity_poly.pdbx_seq_one_letter_code
_entity_poly.pdbx_strand_id
1 'polypeptide(L)'
;AISAMVSMRSNQIFIGLPAIAIAMGTKGLEPLSVYLAVSLVGYHMISVAASQIVLSGGVSPRAILESAKKLAVNPMVLACLIGAAFSLSGINKFPHPADVTLKVLGEIGTGMALLAVGAGLSFGALPSLLKKTWKDCLIKLIVHPAVLWGLFLLWPVDRAMMQVSVFASAMPVAVNTMVASQGMGMDYRYAGETIAVTTVLSAVTIPLWIRLLGI
;
A
#
# COMPACT_ATOMS: atom_id res chain seq x y z
N ALA A 1 1.22 -6.59 14.55
CA ALA A 1 2.06 -5.66 13.75
C ALA A 1 1.82 -5.85 12.24
N ILE A 2 1.87 -7.09 11.73
CA ILE A 2 1.63 -7.36 10.31
C ILE A 2 0.23 -6.95 9.85
N SER A 3 -0.83 -7.24 10.62
CA SER A 3 -2.21 -6.83 10.32
C SER A 3 -2.37 -5.31 10.11
N ALA A 4 -1.68 -4.49 10.91
CA ALA A 4 -1.66 -3.04 10.73
C ALA A 4 -1.01 -2.66 9.39
N MET A 5 0.11 -3.30 9.05
CA MET A 5 0.80 -3.04 7.80
C MET A 5 -0.05 -3.43 6.58
N VAL A 6 -0.59 -4.65 6.56
CA VAL A 6 -1.37 -5.13 5.41
C VAL A 6 -2.68 -4.35 5.23
N SER A 7 -3.31 -3.88 6.32
CA SER A 7 -4.56 -3.10 6.24
C SER A 7 -4.37 -1.69 5.67
N MET A 8 -3.22 -1.09 5.91
CA MET A 8 -2.89 0.26 5.42
C MET A 8 -2.36 0.23 3.97
N ARG A 9 -1.70 -0.87 3.59
CA ARG A 9 -0.89 -0.92 2.38
C ARG A 9 -1.65 -1.40 1.14
N SER A 10 -2.20 -0.47 0.36
CA SER A 10 -2.91 -0.71 -0.91
C SER A 10 -1.98 -0.75 -2.13
N ASN A 11 -2.24 -1.65 -3.08
CA ASN A 11 -1.49 -1.75 -4.34
C ASN A 11 -1.91 -0.67 -5.36
N GLN A 12 -1.53 0.57 -5.07
CA GLN A 12 -1.98 1.74 -5.83
C GLN A 12 -1.30 1.89 -7.19
N ILE A 13 -0.06 1.44 -7.33
CA ILE A 13 0.72 1.64 -8.57
C ILE A 13 0.52 0.47 -9.54
N PHE A 14 0.69 -0.78 -9.11
CA PHE A 14 0.64 -1.92 -10.04
C PHE A 14 -0.79 -2.34 -10.39
N ILE A 15 -1.76 -2.13 -9.50
CA ILE A 15 -3.17 -2.48 -9.74
C ILE A 15 -4.02 -1.20 -9.81
N GLY A 16 -3.84 -0.27 -8.88
CA GLY A 16 -4.66 0.96 -8.82
C GLY A 16 -4.55 1.84 -10.06
N LEU A 17 -3.33 2.17 -10.49
CA LEU A 17 -3.10 3.04 -11.64
C LEU A 17 -3.71 2.50 -12.95
N PRO A 18 -3.46 1.24 -13.36
CA PRO A 18 -4.13 0.70 -14.53
C PRO A 18 -5.65 0.55 -14.33
N ALA A 19 -6.13 0.16 -13.14
CA ALA A 19 -7.57 0.05 -12.87
C ALA A 19 -8.29 1.40 -12.99
N ILE A 20 -7.70 2.47 -12.45
CA ILE A 20 -8.23 3.84 -12.57
C ILE A 20 -8.14 4.32 -14.01
N ALA A 21 -7.04 4.05 -14.72
CA ALA A 21 -6.91 4.40 -16.13
C ALA A 21 -8.03 3.77 -16.98
N ILE A 22 -8.33 2.49 -16.73
CA ILE A 22 -9.39 1.76 -17.44
C ILE A 22 -10.78 2.27 -17.04
N ALA A 23 -11.04 2.49 -15.75
CA ALA A 23 -12.37 2.84 -15.26
C ALA A 23 -12.73 4.32 -15.47
N MET A 24 -11.76 5.23 -15.40
CA MET A 24 -11.99 6.68 -15.37
C MET A 24 -11.29 7.44 -16.50
N GLY A 25 -10.40 6.81 -17.25
CA GLY A 25 -9.59 7.46 -18.28
C GLY A 25 -8.71 8.59 -17.72
N THR A 26 -8.44 9.61 -18.55
CA THR A 26 -7.60 10.76 -18.18
C THR A 26 -8.15 11.54 -16.98
N LYS A 27 -9.48 11.59 -16.82
CA LYS A 27 -10.15 12.27 -15.69
C LYS A 27 -9.80 11.67 -14.34
N GLY A 28 -9.44 10.38 -14.28
CA GLY A 28 -8.97 9.74 -13.05
C GLY A 28 -7.45 9.87 -12.84
N LEU A 29 -6.68 9.95 -13.93
CA LEU A 29 -5.21 9.97 -13.85
C LEU A 29 -4.65 11.26 -13.25
N GLU A 30 -5.25 12.41 -13.56
CA GLU A 30 -4.86 13.69 -12.99
C GLU A 30 -4.99 13.71 -11.45
N PRO A 31 -6.18 13.49 -10.85
CA PRO A 31 -6.30 13.43 -9.39
C PRO A 31 -5.51 12.28 -8.78
N LEU A 32 -5.31 11.17 -9.49
CA LEU A 32 -4.47 10.07 -9.00
C LEU A 32 -3.01 10.50 -8.83
N SER A 33 -2.48 11.31 -9.75
CA SER A 33 -1.10 11.81 -9.64
C SER A 33 -0.90 12.65 -8.38
N VAL A 34 -1.85 13.54 -8.08
CA VAL A 34 -1.85 14.36 -6.86
C VAL A 34 -2.01 13.49 -5.62
N TYR A 35 -2.94 12.53 -5.66
CA TYR A 35 -3.13 11.57 -4.59
C TYR A 35 -1.84 10.79 -4.30
N LEU A 36 -1.16 10.25 -5.31
CA LEU A 36 0.08 9.50 -5.14
C LEU A 36 1.21 10.38 -4.59
N ALA A 37 1.35 11.62 -5.09
CA ALA A 37 2.36 12.55 -4.62
C ALA A 37 2.25 12.82 -3.10
N VAL A 38 1.04 12.99 -2.58
CA VAL A 38 0.80 13.25 -1.15
C VAL A 38 0.83 11.94 -0.34
N SER A 39 0.11 10.93 -0.82
CA SER A 39 -0.13 9.70 -0.06
C SER A 39 1.10 8.82 0.04
N LEU A 40 2.00 8.75 -0.95
CA LEU A 40 3.13 7.81 -0.92
C LEU A 40 4.06 8.06 0.26
N VAL A 41 4.34 9.32 0.61
CA VAL A 41 5.20 9.65 1.75
C VAL A 41 4.54 9.22 3.05
N GLY A 42 3.27 9.58 3.25
CA GLY A 42 2.50 9.16 4.43
C GLY A 42 2.33 7.64 4.49
N TYR A 43 2.09 7.00 3.35
CA TYR A 43 1.93 5.57 3.20
C TYR A 43 3.15 4.80 3.70
N HIS A 44 4.35 5.22 3.31
CA HIS A 44 5.58 4.58 3.77
C HIS A 44 5.89 4.89 5.24
N MET A 45 5.78 6.15 5.67
CA MET A 45 6.10 6.51 7.05
C MET A 45 5.10 5.98 8.07
N ILE A 46 3.80 6.20 7.85
CA ILE A 46 2.75 5.84 8.82
C ILE A 46 2.64 4.33 8.93
N SER A 47 2.74 3.57 7.83
CA SER A 47 2.66 2.10 7.90
C SER A 47 3.83 1.49 8.68
N VAL A 48 5.06 1.97 8.46
CA VAL A 48 6.23 1.49 9.22
C VAL A 48 6.13 1.92 10.68
N ALA A 49 5.78 3.18 10.95
CA ALA A 49 5.63 3.70 12.31
C ALA A 49 4.56 2.96 13.11
N ALA A 50 3.36 2.79 12.54
CA ALA A 50 2.26 2.06 13.17
C ALA A 50 2.66 0.61 13.48
N SER A 51 3.31 -0.07 12.53
CA SER A 51 3.79 -1.44 12.76
C SER A 51 4.88 -1.52 13.82
N GLN A 52 5.80 -0.56 13.89
CA GLN A 52 6.83 -0.50 14.95
C GLN A 52 6.21 -0.28 16.33
N ILE A 53 5.24 0.63 16.45
CA ILE A 53 4.54 0.86 17.74
C ILE A 53 3.88 -0.44 18.24
N VAL A 54 3.24 -1.19 17.32
CA VAL A 54 2.64 -2.48 17.68
C VAL A 54 3.70 -3.52 18.06
N LEU A 55 4.86 -3.54 17.39
CA LEU A 55 5.98 -4.43 17.77
C LEU A 55 6.58 -4.07 19.13
N SER A 56 6.58 -2.79 19.49
CA SER A 56 7.07 -2.29 20.79
C SER A 56 6.09 -2.50 21.95
N GLY A 57 4.98 -3.21 21.74
CA GLY A 57 4.04 -3.57 22.80
C GLY A 57 2.97 -2.52 23.12
N GLY A 58 2.77 -1.53 22.25
CA GLY A 58 1.69 -0.54 22.37
C GLY A 58 2.16 0.91 22.48
N VAL A 59 1.23 1.81 22.82
CA VAL A 59 1.47 3.25 22.86
C VAL A 59 2.00 3.64 24.24
N SER A 60 3.33 3.75 24.36
CA SER A 60 4.00 4.35 25.51
C SER A 60 5.05 5.37 25.04
N PRO A 61 5.40 6.39 25.85
CA PRO A 61 6.43 7.36 25.46
C PRO A 61 7.77 6.70 25.10
N ARG A 62 8.13 5.62 25.81
CA ARG A 62 9.31 4.80 25.51
C ARG A 62 9.16 4.04 24.19
N ALA A 63 8.02 3.42 23.94
CA ALA A 63 7.75 2.72 22.69
C ALA A 63 7.72 3.66 21.48
N ILE A 64 7.21 4.88 21.64
CA ILE A 64 7.22 5.92 20.60
C ILE A 64 8.67 6.36 20.32
N LEU A 65 9.48 6.60 21.36
CA LEU A 65 10.88 7.00 21.19
C LEU A 65 11.69 5.88 20.52
N GLU A 66 11.52 4.64 20.93
CA GLU A 66 12.19 3.48 20.31
C GLU A 66 11.73 3.26 18.87
N SER A 67 10.43 3.43 18.59
CA SER A 67 9.90 3.39 17.23
C SER A 67 10.51 4.49 16.37
N ALA A 68 10.63 5.72 16.89
CA ALA A 68 11.24 6.84 16.18
C ALA A 68 12.72 6.59 15.86
N LYS A 69 13.50 6.05 16.81
CA LYS A 69 14.90 5.66 16.57
C LYS A 69 15.01 4.60 15.47
N LYS A 70 14.18 3.55 15.53
CA LYS A 70 14.15 2.49 14.50
C LYS A 70 13.69 3.01 13.15
N LEU A 71 12.75 3.96 13.13
CA LEU A 71 12.25 4.60 11.92
C LEU A 71 13.34 5.45 11.26
N ALA A 72 14.13 6.18 12.07
CA ALA A 72 15.23 7.02 11.59
C ALA A 72 16.35 6.22 10.90
N VAL A 73 16.52 4.93 11.23
CA VAL A 73 17.48 4.04 10.57
C VAL A 73 16.81 3.07 9.58
N ASN A 74 15.50 3.19 9.36
CA ASN A 74 14.78 2.28 8.47
C ASN A 74 15.09 2.66 7.01
N PRO A 75 15.66 1.76 6.20
CA PRO A 75 16.08 2.08 4.83
C PRO A 75 14.92 2.49 3.92
N MET A 76 13.69 1.98 4.15
CA MET A 76 12.52 2.41 3.37
C MET A 76 12.14 3.86 3.67
N VAL A 77 12.20 4.25 4.94
CA VAL A 77 11.88 5.62 5.37
C VAL A 77 12.97 6.58 4.93
N LEU A 78 14.24 6.21 5.14
CA LEU A 78 15.37 6.99 4.67
C LEU A 78 15.33 7.21 3.15
N ALA A 79 15.02 6.17 2.36
CA ALA A 79 14.86 6.31 0.92
C ALA A 79 13.75 7.30 0.54
N CYS A 80 12.60 7.26 1.22
CA CYS A 80 11.50 8.21 0.98
C CYS A 80 11.88 9.64 1.37
N LEU A 81 12.55 9.84 2.51
CA LEU A 81 13.00 11.15 2.99
C LEU A 81 14.07 11.75 2.07
N ILE A 82 15.03 10.94 1.62
CA ILE A 82 16.05 11.36 0.65
C ILE A 82 15.37 11.74 -0.67
N GLY A 83 14.46 10.91 -1.19
CA GLY A 83 13.71 11.22 -2.42
C GLY A 83 12.93 12.53 -2.31
N ALA A 84 12.24 12.75 -1.19
CA ALA A 84 11.52 13.99 -0.92
C ALA A 84 12.49 15.19 -0.82
N ALA A 85 13.62 15.03 -0.13
CA ALA A 85 14.64 16.09 -0.02
C ALA A 85 15.22 16.46 -1.39
N PHE A 86 15.53 15.48 -2.25
CA PHE A 86 15.99 15.73 -3.62
C PHE A 86 14.94 16.48 -4.46
N SER A 87 13.67 16.06 -4.36
CA SER A 87 12.55 16.71 -5.04
C SER A 87 12.37 18.17 -4.60
N LEU A 88 12.48 18.46 -3.30
CA LEU A 88 12.35 19.81 -2.74
C LEU A 88 13.58 20.70 -3.00
N SER A 89 14.77 20.10 -3.16
CA SER A 89 16.02 20.83 -3.42
C SER A 89 16.11 21.37 -4.87
N GLY A 90 15.12 21.08 -5.72
CA GLY A 90 15.15 21.46 -7.14
C GLY A 90 16.22 20.71 -7.95
N ILE A 91 16.76 19.61 -7.39
CA ILE A 91 17.73 18.76 -8.09
C ILE A 91 16.97 17.92 -9.10
N ASN A 92 16.77 18.50 -10.29
CA ASN A 92 16.02 17.89 -11.38
C ASN A 92 16.88 16.95 -12.26
N LYS A 93 18.18 16.82 -11.96
CA LYS A 93 19.15 16.03 -12.72
C LYS A 93 19.81 15.01 -11.81
N PHE A 94 19.26 13.80 -11.77
CA PHE A 94 19.91 12.64 -11.19
C PHE A 94 20.72 11.92 -12.29
N PRO A 95 21.92 11.37 -12.00
CA PRO A 95 22.71 10.68 -13.01
C PRO A 95 21.91 9.54 -13.66
N HIS A 96 21.71 9.63 -14.97
CA HIS A 96 20.84 8.69 -15.70
C HIS A 96 21.20 7.21 -15.48
N PRO A 97 22.48 6.79 -15.45
CA PRO A 97 22.83 5.40 -15.15
C PRO A 97 22.38 4.96 -13.75
N ALA A 98 22.47 5.84 -12.75
CA ALA A 98 22.04 5.54 -11.40
C ALA A 98 20.50 5.45 -11.31
N ASP A 99 19.78 6.37 -11.98
CA ASP A 99 18.31 6.37 -12.04
C ASP A 99 17.78 5.04 -12.61
N VAL A 100 18.27 4.66 -13.78
CA VAL A 100 17.85 3.43 -14.47
C VAL A 100 18.19 2.20 -13.63
N THR A 101 19.39 2.16 -13.04
CA THR A 101 19.81 1.02 -12.21
C THR A 101 18.91 0.86 -10.98
N LEU A 102 18.66 1.94 -10.24
CA LEU A 102 17.80 1.91 -9.05
C LEU A 102 16.36 1.53 -9.40
N LYS A 103 15.85 2.04 -10.52
CA LYS A 103 14.50 1.73 -11.01
C LYS A 103 14.36 0.24 -11.34
N VAL A 104 15.29 -0.32 -12.12
CA VAL A 104 15.28 -1.74 -12.49
C VAL A 104 15.39 -2.64 -11.26
N LEU A 105 16.27 -2.31 -10.30
CA LEU A 105 16.39 -3.07 -9.05
C LEU A 105 15.09 -3.06 -8.23
N GLY A 106 14.42 -1.91 -8.15
CA GLY A 106 13.14 -1.78 -7.45
C GLY A 106 12.00 -2.58 -8.10
N GLU A 107 11.93 -2.55 -9.44
CA GLU A 107 10.94 -3.29 -10.22
C GLU A 107 11.14 -4.81 -10.11
N ILE A 108 12.38 -5.30 -10.26
CA ILE A 108 12.70 -6.73 -10.12
C ILE A 108 12.36 -7.24 -8.72
N GLY A 109 12.68 -6.48 -7.67
CA GLY A 109 12.38 -6.88 -6.29
C GLY A 109 10.88 -7.13 -6.06
N THR A 110 10.02 -6.28 -6.63
CA THR A 110 8.57 -6.47 -6.55
C THR A 110 8.10 -7.63 -7.42
N GLY A 111 8.64 -7.79 -8.63
CA GLY A 111 8.32 -8.92 -9.52
C GLY A 111 8.68 -10.28 -8.91
N MET A 112 9.86 -10.38 -8.30
CA MET A 112 10.32 -11.58 -7.58
C MET A 112 9.42 -11.91 -6.38
N ALA A 113 8.97 -10.89 -5.64
CA ALA A 113 8.03 -11.10 -4.54
C ALA A 113 6.68 -11.65 -5.04
N LEU A 114 6.15 -11.13 -6.16
CA LEU A 114 4.94 -11.68 -6.79
C LEU A 114 5.11 -13.13 -7.23
N LEU A 115 6.23 -13.46 -7.88
CA LEU A 115 6.53 -14.84 -8.30
C LEU A 115 6.65 -15.77 -7.09
N ALA A 116 7.28 -15.35 -6.00
CA ALA A 116 7.38 -16.13 -4.77
C ALA A 116 6.01 -16.39 -4.13
N VAL A 117 5.14 -15.37 -4.08
CA VAL A 117 3.76 -15.52 -3.62
C VAL A 117 2.98 -16.48 -4.52
N GLY A 118 3.10 -16.33 -5.84
CA GLY A 118 2.41 -17.16 -6.83
C GLY A 118 2.86 -18.62 -6.79
N ALA A 119 4.17 -18.88 -6.67
CA ALA A 119 4.72 -20.24 -6.61
C ALA A 119 4.29 -21.00 -5.34
N GLY A 120 4.07 -20.29 -4.23
CA GLY A 120 3.55 -20.88 -3.00
C GLY A 120 2.03 -20.99 -2.94
N LEU A 121 1.31 -20.43 -3.92
CA LEU A 121 -0.15 -20.39 -3.91
C LEU A 121 -0.74 -21.66 -4.54
N SER A 122 -1.43 -22.44 -3.72
CA SER A 122 -2.30 -23.52 -4.19
C SER A 122 -3.76 -23.08 -4.10
N PHE A 123 -4.51 -23.17 -5.20
CA PHE A 123 -5.95 -22.86 -5.21
C PHE A 123 -6.74 -23.74 -4.22
N GLY A 124 -6.28 -24.98 -3.98
CA GLY A 124 -6.88 -25.86 -2.97
C GLY A 124 -6.68 -25.38 -1.52
N ALA A 125 -5.65 -24.57 -1.27
CA ALA A 125 -5.40 -23.95 0.03
C ALA A 125 -6.15 -22.62 0.21
N LEU A 126 -6.78 -22.07 -0.82
CA LEU A 126 -7.41 -20.75 -0.75
C LEU A 126 -8.49 -20.64 0.35
N PRO A 127 -9.37 -21.64 0.59
CA PRO A 127 -10.34 -21.56 1.66
C PRO A 127 -9.71 -21.47 3.07
N SER A 128 -8.60 -22.19 3.30
CA SER A 128 -7.90 -22.13 4.58
C SER A 128 -7.15 -20.82 4.77
N LEU A 129 -6.52 -20.31 3.70
CA LEU A 129 -5.89 -18.97 3.69
C LEU A 129 -6.91 -17.86 3.91
N LEU A 130 -8.09 -17.94 3.29
CA LEU A 130 -9.18 -17.00 3.52
C LEU A 130 -9.63 -17.05 4.98
N LYS A 131 -9.87 -18.25 5.54
CA LYS A 131 -10.21 -18.40 6.95
C LYS A 131 -9.14 -17.85 7.90
N LYS A 132 -7.87 -17.86 7.49
CA LYS A 132 -6.76 -17.29 8.26
C LYS A 132 -6.70 -15.76 8.17
N THR A 133 -6.96 -15.20 6.98
CA THR A 133 -6.72 -13.78 6.65
C THR A 133 -7.99 -12.92 6.55
N TRP A 134 -9.18 -13.50 6.77
CA TRP A 134 -10.46 -12.84 6.47
C TRP A 134 -10.64 -11.47 7.13
N LYS A 135 -10.17 -11.28 8.37
CA LYS A 135 -10.28 -10.01 9.09
C LYS A 135 -9.55 -8.89 8.36
N ASP A 136 -8.30 -9.15 7.99
CA ASP A 136 -7.45 -8.21 7.28
C ASP A 136 -7.96 -7.99 5.84
N CYS A 137 -8.50 -9.04 5.19
CA CYS A 137 -9.17 -8.90 3.89
C CYS A 137 -10.40 -7.99 3.96
N LEU A 138 -11.27 -8.20 4.95
CA LEU A 138 -12.47 -7.39 5.17
C LEU A 138 -12.09 -5.94 5.47
N ILE A 139 -11.11 -5.73 6.35
CA ILE A 139 -10.64 -4.39 6.68
C ILE A 139 -10.08 -3.72 5.42
N LYS A 140 -9.20 -4.41 4.70
CA LYS A 140 -8.48 -3.81 3.57
C LYS A 140 -9.38 -3.49 2.37
N LEU A 141 -10.28 -4.41 2.02
CA LEU A 141 -11.08 -4.32 0.79
C LEU A 141 -12.41 -3.62 1.00
N ILE A 142 -12.95 -3.58 2.23
CA ILE A 142 -14.28 -3.04 2.51
C ILE A 142 -14.22 -1.92 3.55
N VAL A 143 -13.74 -2.20 4.77
CA VAL A 143 -13.86 -1.23 5.88
C VAL A 143 -13.02 0.02 5.62
N HIS A 144 -11.76 -0.14 5.21
CA HIS A 144 -10.85 0.97 4.94
C HIS A 144 -11.39 1.91 3.85
N PRO A 145 -11.72 1.45 2.62
CA PRO A 145 -12.33 2.32 1.62
C PRO A 145 -13.70 2.87 2.04
N ALA A 146 -14.53 2.12 2.78
CA ALA A 146 -15.81 2.62 3.27
C ALA A 146 -15.67 3.74 4.30
N VAL A 147 -14.72 3.61 5.23
CA VAL A 147 -14.40 4.66 6.21
C VAL A 147 -13.89 5.90 5.48
N LEU A 148 -12.98 5.74 4.52
CA LEU A 148 -12.48 6.86 3.72
C LEU A 148 -13.61 7.55 2.95
N TRP A 149 -14.51 6.77 2.34
CA TRP A 149 -15.67 7.32 1.65
C TRP A 149 -16.58 8.10 2.61
N GLY A 150 -16.90 7.52 3.78
CA GLY A 150 -17.69 8.19 4.81
C GLY A 150 -17.06 9.50 5.31
N LEU A 151 -15.73 9.55 5.44
CA LEU A 151 -15.02 10.79 5.78
C LEU A 151 -15.19 11.87 4.70
N PHE A 152 -15.17 11.51 3.42
CA PHE A 152 -15.43 12.46 2.34
C PHE A 152 -16.89 12.91 2.24
N LEU A 153 -17.85 12.14 2.78
CA LEU A 153 -19.23 12.62 2.92
C LEU A 153 -19.35 13.72 3.98
N LEU A 154 -18.52 13.67 5.03
CA LEU A 154 -18.47 14.68 6.09
C LEU A 154 -17.59 15.88 5.70
N TRP A 155 -16.53 15.65 4.93
CA TRP A 155 -15.60 16.65 4.44
C TRP A 155 -15.52 16.61 2.92
N PRO A 156 -16.49 17.25 2.22
CA PRO A 156 -16.60 17.15 0.77
C PRO A 156 -15.35 17.67 0.07
N VAL A 157 -14.91 16.91 -0.93
CA VAL A 157 -13.85 17.28 -1.86
C VAL A 157 -14.38 17.15 -3.29
N ASP A 158 -13.57 17.54 -4.27
CA ASP A 158 -13.90 17.29 -5.67
C ASP A 158 -14.28 15.81 -5.91
N ARG A 159 -15.31 15.58 -6.72
CA ARG A 159 -15.88 14.24 -6.93
C ARG A 159 -14.86 13.27 -7.53
N ALA A 160 -14.05 13.72 -8.49
CA ALA A 160 -13.05 12.86 -9.11
C ALA A 160 -11.95 12.52 -8.10
N MET A 161 -11.53 13.47 -7.27
CA MET A 161 -10.58 13.23 -6.18
C MET A 161 -11.11 12.24 -5.14
N MET A 162 -12.38 12.36 -4.73
CA MET A 162 -13.04 11.40 -3.84
C MET A 162 -13.06 10.00 -4.47
N GLN A 163 -13.55 9.89 -5.70
CA GLN A 163 -13.67 8.62 -6.43
C GLN A 163 -12.30 7.93 -6.53
N VAL A 164 -11.27 8.66 -6.96
CA VAL A 164 -9.91 8.13 -7.08
C VAL A 164 -9.30 7.74 -5.75
N SER A 165 -9.47 8.57 -4.71
CA SER A 165 -8.90 8.29 -3.39
C SER A 165 -9.51 7.03 -2.77
N VAL A 166 -10.84 6.91 -2.82
CA VAL A 166 -11.55 5.72 -2.33
C VAL A 166 -11.18 4.51 -3.18
N PHE A 167 -11.18 4.64 -4.50
CA PHE A 167 -10.91 3.51 -5.39
C PHE A 167 -9.46 3.01 -5.26
N ALA A 168 -8.48 3.92 -5.18
CA ALA A 168 -7.08 3.57 -4.92
C ALA A 168 -6.90 2.89 -3.55
N SER A 169 -7.68 3.30 -2.53
CA SER A 169 -7.68 2.66 -1.21
C SER A 169 -8.35 1.29 -1.21
N ALA A 170 -9.24 0.99 -2.16
CA ALA A 170 -9.92 -0.29 -2.29
C ALA A 170 -9.07 -1.38 -2.97
N MET A 171 -7.90 -1.02 -3.49
CA MET A 171 -6.97 -1.97 -4.12
C MET A 171 -6.50 -3.03 -3.13
N PRO A 172 -6.14 -4.25 -3.60
CA PRO A 172 -5.63 -5.31 -2.73
C PRO A 172 -4.30 -4.92 -2.07
N VAL A 173 -3.79 -5.75 -1.17
CA VAL A 173 -2.56 -5.45 -0.42
C VAL A 173 -1.38 -5.28 -1.38
N ALA A 174 -0.55 -4.26 -1.16
CA ALA A 174 0.65 -4.02 -1.96
C ALA A 174 1.69 -5.14 -1.79
N VAL A 175 2.24 -5.63 -2.90
CA VAL A 175 3.22 -6.72 -2.93
C VAL A 175 4.46 -6.39 -2.10
N ASN A 176 4.94 -5.15 -2.19
CA ASN A 176 6.12 -4.69 -1.44
C ASN A 176 5.94 -4.74 0.09
N THR A 177 4.71 -5.00 0.58
CA THR A 177 4.44 -5.28 1.99
C THR A 177 5.14 -6.56 2.46
N MET A 178 5.28 -7.57 1.59
CA MET A 178 6.00 -8.79 1.93
C MET A 178 7.48 -8.49 2.23
N VAL A 179 8.15 -7.75 1.34
CA VAL A 179 9.55 -7.32 1.50
C VAL A 179 9.71 -6.43 2.73
N ALA A 180 8.83 -5.44 2.90
CA ALA A 180 8.85 -4.54 4.06
C ALA A 180 8.70 -5.30 5.38
N SER A 181 7.77 -6.25 5.42
CA SER A 181 7.52 -7.06 6.61
C SER A 181 8.70 -7.97 6.96
N GLN A 182 9.35 -8.56 5.97
CA GLN A 182 10.55 -9.37 6.17
C GLN A 182 11.71 -8.53 6.73
N GLY A 183 11.96 -7.35 6.15
CA GLY A 183 13.01 -6.43 6.63
C GLY A 183 12.77 -5.90 8.04
N MET A 184 11.53 -5.97 8.54
CA MET A 184 11.15 -5.58 9.89
C MET A 184 11.01 -6.77 10.85
N GLY A 185 11.35 -7.99 10.43
CA GLY A 185 11.23 -9.21 11.26
C GLY A 185 9.79 -9.60 11.59
N MET A 186 8.82 -9.20 10.76
CA MET A 186 7.42 -9.58 10.89
C MET A 186 7.10 -10.88 10.12
N ASP A 187 5.89 -11.40 10.31
CA ASP A 187 5.38 -12.57 9.58
C ASP A 187 5.13 -12.22 8.09
N TYR A 188 6.20 -12.31 7.29
CA TYR A 188 6.16 -12.06 5.86
C TYR A 188 5.40 -13.14 5.07
N ARG A 189 5.24 -14.34 5.64
CA ARG A 189 4.42 -15.40 5.03
C ARG A 189 2.95 -15.02 5.10
N TYR A 190 2.49 -14.53 6.25
CA TYR A 190 1.14 -13.98 6.41
C TYR A 190 0.89 -12.79 5.48
N ALA A 191 1.90 -11.93 5.27
CA ALA A 191 1.83 -10.84 4.30
C ALA A 191 1.55 -11.38 2.88
N GLY A 192 2.32 -12.38 2.45
CA GLY A 192 2.15 -13.03 1.13
C GLY A 192 0.79 -13.71 0.97
N GLU A 193 0.33 -14.43 1.99
CA GLU A 193 -1.01 -15.06 2.00
C GLU A 193 -2.12 -14.01 1.87
N THR A 194 -2.02 -12.89 2.60
CA THR A 194 -3.01 -11.81 2.54
C THR A 194 -2.97 -11.09 1.18
N ILE A 195 -1.78 -10.88 0.60
CA ILE A 195 -1.64 -10.35 -0.77
C ILE A 195 -2.37 -11.26 -1.77
N ALA A 196 -2.12 -12.57 -1.71
CA ALA A 196 -2.76 -13.52 -2.62
C ALA A 196 -4.30 -13.51 -2.48
N VAL A 197 -4.80 -13.66 -1.24
CA VAL A 197 -6.25 -13.71 -0.98
C VAL A 197 -6.91 -12.39 -1.38
N THR A 198 -6.36 -11.24 -1.00
CA THR A 198 -6.96 -9.94 -1.37
C THR A 198 -6.91 -9.69 -2.87
N THR A 199 -5.89 -10.18 -3.58
CA THR A 199 -5.80 -10.08 -5.04
C THR A 199 -6.88 -10.91 -5.73
N VAL A 200 -7.17 -12.11 -5.22
CA VAL A 200 -8.28 -12.93 -5.75
C VAL A 200 -9.64 -12.28 -5.44
N LEU A 201 -9.84 -11.84 -4.20
CA LEU A 201 -11.09 -11.19 -3.80
C LEU A 201 -11.33 -9.85 -4.50
N SER A 202 -10.26 -9.15 -4.91
CA SER A 202 -10.38 -7.86 -5.61
C SER A 202 -11.09 -7.98 -6.95
N ALA A 203 -11.07 -9.15 -7.60
CA ALA A 203 -11.84 -9.41 -8.81
C ALA A 203 -13.35 -9.16 -8.61
N VAL A 204 -13.85 -9.31 -7.38
CA VAL A 204 -15.25 -9.05 -7.01
C VAL A 204 -15.42 -7.69 -6.35
N THR A 205 -14.50 -7.28 -5.46
CA THR A 205 -14.66 -6.03 -4.70
C THR A 205 -14.41 -4.78 -5.55
N ILE A 206 -13.52 -4.84 -6.55
CA ILE A 206 -13.25 -3.70 -7.45
C ILE A 206 -14.50 -3.31 -8.25
N PRO A 207 -15.18 -4.23 -8.98
CA PRO A 207 -16.44 -3.90 -9.65
C PRO A 207 -17.53 -3.36 -8.71
N LEU A 208 -17.60 -3.87 -7.48
CA LEU A 208 -18.53 -3.37 -6.47
C LEU A 208 -18.23 -1.89 -6.14
N TRP A 209 -16.97 -1.54 -5.89
CA TRP A 209 -16.56 -0.17 -5.62
C TRP A 209 -16.79 0.77 -6.80
N ILE A 210 -16.52 0.33 -8.03
CA ILE A 210 -16.83 1.11 -9.24
C ILE A 210 -18.32 1.49 -9.25
N ARG A 211 -19.20 0.49 -9.04
CA ARG A 211 -20.65 0.71 -9.00
C ARG A 211 -21.09 1.64 -7.86
N LEU A 212 -20.54 1.45 -6.66
CA LEU A 212 -20.88 2.27 -5.48
C LEU A 212 -20.43 3.73 -5.65
N LEU A 213 -19.28 3.96 -6.25
CA LEU A 213 -18.72 5.29 -6.49
C LEU A 213 -19.32 5.98 -7.73
N GLY A 214 -20.10 5.27 -8.53
CA GLY A 214 -20.65 5.76 -9.79
C GLY A 214 -19.56 6.20 -10.76
N ILE A 215 -18.51 5.37 -10.87
CA ILE A 215 -17.44 5.48 -11.87
C ILE A 215 -17.91 4.81 -13.17
#